data_AF-A0A1G0GD39-F1
#
_entry.id   AF-A0A1G0GD39-F1
#
_cell.length_a   1.000
_cell.length_b   1.000
_cell.length_c   1.000
_cell.angle_alpha   90.00
_cell.angle_beta   90.00
_cell.angle_gamma   90.00
#
_symmetry.space_group_name_H-M   'P 1'
#
loop_
_entity.id
_entity.type
_entity.pdbx_description
1 polymer ?
#
loop_
_entity_poly.entity_id
_entity_poly.type
_entity_poly.pdbx_seq_one_letter_code
_entity_poly.pdbx_strand_id
1 'polypeptide(L)'
;MSIHDFTKPPRQLKMVAWYDPIQLFRTAMNVFISLIFGRHADYRLIEALGSPDIKIQDYTNVATEKEFWIDYVADLGDGWNSTYAIAYQIAQPSLVLQDSNKNSHITQRGLILIFGGDTVYPVANRSEYKERLITPYTTALGKTVAPHPDVYVIPGNHDWYDSLAAYTRLFCSKRWFAGWRTQQERSYFALKLPHHWWIIGTDIQLDSDIDDMQIKFFKKVAAEMQPDDRVILCSAEPEWIYAKIYGKADPEYSENNLTFLENVLFKKKISVFLSGDLHHYRRHENSNNTQKITAGGGGAFLHPTHGQDVKTLSGDFILKKSFPDPTTSKRLCWKNFGFLFLNPYFGILTGLFYLLTIWSAKTDLSQFGLNDWKIALSTVFNQALKTPIGMFWIVAVIAGFIAFTDTHSRLYRITAGLLHAFVHLLAAFFIGWASIRLCNNYGFSYDSTSQLLLSGTFIFIGGWIIGSYIMGVYLFISLNLFGRHSNEAFSSLAIQDWKNFIRIKIDSSGELTIYPVGIRRVARKWKIRDSEASGPNMLPDDSKATNPELIENPIIIRQ
;
A
#
# COMPACT_ATOMS: atom_id res chain seq x y z
N MET A 1 14.57 1.42 25.74
CA MET A 1 13.33 2.02 25.18
C MET A 1 12.49 2.44 26.38
N SER A 2 12.08 3.71 26.45
CA SER A 2 11.31 4.24 27.59
C SER A 2 10.11 3.34 27.88
N ILE A 3 9.91 2.97 29.14
CA ILE A 3 8.70 2.31 29.62
C ILE A 3 7.55 3.20 29.18
N HIS A 4 6.69 2.69 28.28
CA HIS A 4 5.47 3.41 27.93
C HIS A 4 4.63 3.50 29.21
N ASP A 5 4.31 4.72 29.61
CA ASP A 5 3.35 4.97 30.68
C ASP A 5 1.98 4.53 30.17
N PHE A 6 1.59 3.29 30.52
CA PHE A 6 0.35 2.65 30.09
C PHE A 6 -0.90 3.33 30.68
N THR A 7 -0.74 4.40 31.48
CA THR A 7 -1.85 5.16 32.06
C THR A 7 -2.46 6.17 31.10
N LYS A 8 -1.79 6.51 29.98
CA LYS A 8 -2.30 7.45 28.96
C LYS A 8 -2.63 6.73 27.65
N PRO A 9 -3.74 7.07 26.98
CA PRO A 9 -4.06 6.49 25.69
C PRO A 9 -2.94 6.85 24.68
N PRO A 10 -2.49 5.88 23.86
CA PRO A 10 -1.50 6.12 22.83
C PRO A 10 -2.04 7.12 21.80
N ARG A 11 -1.13 7.85 21.15
CA ARG A 11 -1.49 8.74 20.04
C ARG A 11 -2.03 7.89 18.88
N GLN A 12 -3.28 8.14 18.50
CA GLN A 12 -3.94 7.43 17.40
C GLN A 12 -3.81 8.23 16.10
N LEU A 13 -2.80 7.91 15.29
CA LEU A 13 -2.60 8.56 13.99
C LEU A 13 -3.70 8.17 12.99
N LYS A 14 -4.21 9.14 12.24
CA LYS A 14 -5.11 8.91 11.10
C LYS A 14 -4.33 8.27 9.94
N MET A 15 -5.07 7.73 8.97
CA MET A 15 -4.50 7.35 7.67
C MET A 15 -3.66 8.48 7.08
N VAL A 16 -2.60 8.14 6.36
CA VAL A 16 -1.83 9.10 5.58
C VAL A 16 -2.76 9.81 4.60
N ALA A 17 -2.68 11.14 4.58
CA ALA A 17 -3.40 11.96 3.62
C ALA A 17 -2.60 12.01 2.32
N TRP A 18 -2.70 10.96 1.50
CA TRP A 18 -1.91 10.80 0.27
C TRP A 18 -2.07 11.92 -0.76
N TYR A 19 -3.17 12.69 -0.70
CA TYR A 19 -3.45 13.84 -1.57
C TYR A 19 -3.28 15.20 -0.87
N ASP A 20 -2.77 15.22 0.35
CA ASP A 20 -2.34 16.48 0.97
C ASP A 20 -1.11 17.01 0.22
N PRO A 21 -1.10 18.29 -0.23
CA PRO A 21 0.00 18.82 -1.02
C PRO A 21 1.37 18.78 -0.32
N ILE A 22 1.40 18.97 1.01
CA ILE A 22 2.65 18.89 1.78
C ILE A 22 3.12 17.44 1.85
N GLN A 23 2.19 16.50 2.03
CA GLN A 23 2.52 15.08 2.03
C GLN A 23 3.03 14.61 0.66
N LEU A 24 2.34 14.96 -0.43
CA LEU A 24 2.77 14.67 -1.81
C LEU A 24 4.20 15.17 -2.05
N PHE A 25 4.48 16.43 -1.68
CA PHE A 25 5.80 17.02 -1.84
C PHE A 25 6.87 16.30 -1.00
N ARG A 26 6.58 15.99 0.27
CA ARG A 26 7.51 15.26 1.15
C ARG A 26 7.81 13.86 0.63
N THR A 27 6.78 13.10 0.24
CA THR A 27 6.96 11.77 -0.34
C THR A 27 7.79 11.87 -1.62
N ALA A 28 7.46 12.77 -2.54
CA ALA A 28 8.21 12.96 -3.78
C ALA A 28 9.70 13.27 -3.53
N MET A 29 10.00 14.15 -2.55
CA MET A 29 11.39 14.46 -2.18
C MET A 29 12.12 13.27 -1.58
N ASN A 30 11.48 12.51 -0.68
CA ASN A 30 12.11 11.34 -0.08
C ASN A 30 12.33 10.23 -1.11
N VAL A 31 11.39 9.97 -2.00
CA VAL A 31 11.55 9.02 -3.10
C VAL A 31 12.70 9.46 -4.02
N PHE A 32 12.76 10.73 -4.40
CA PHE A 32 13.86 11.25 -5.23
C PHE A 32 15.24 11.08 -4.56
N ILE A 33 15.35 11.44 -3.28
CA ILE A 33 16.58 11.25 -2.50
C ILE A 33 16.93 9.75 -2.43
N SER A 34 15.94 8.89 -2.18
CA SER A 34 16.12 7.44 -2.09
C SER A 34 16.57 6.82 -3.41
N LEU A 35 16.07 7.28 -4.55
CA LEU A 35 16.50 6.81 -5.87
C LEU A 35 17.96 7.20 -6.17
N ILE A 36 18.42 8.35 -5.68
CA ILE A 36 19.82 8.79 -5.83
C ILE A 36 20.73 7.99 -4.89
N PHE A 37 20.38 7.90 -3.61
CA PHE A 37 21.23 7.23 -2.62
C PHE A 37 21.15 5.70 -2.68
N GLY A 38 19.99 5.12 -2.99
CA GLY A 38 19.80 3.68 -3.13
C GLY A 38 20.65 3.05 -4.22
N ARG A 39 20.95 3.80 -5.29
CA ARG A 39 21.90 3.36 -6.34
C ARG A 39 23.38 3.41 -5.91
N HIS A 40 23.70 4.08 -4.81
CA HIS A 40 25.08 4.38 -4.42
C HIS A 40 25.46 3.93 -2.99
N ALA A 41 24.49 3.54 -2.17
CA ALA A 41 24.69 3.15 -0.77
C ALA A 41 23.78 1.97 -0.39
N ASP A 42 24.02 0.80 -1.00
CA ASP A 42 23.34 -0.44 -0.63
C ASP A 42 23.79 -0.87 0.78
N TYR A 43 22.92 -0.66 1.77
CA TYR A 43 23.17 -1.00 3.16
C TYR A 43 23.32 -2.51 3.39
N ARG A 44 22.81 -3.38 2.49
CA ARG A 44 22.99 -4.83 2.59
C ARG A 44 24.47 -5.23 2.56
N LEU A 45 25.31 -4.48 1.84
CA LEU A 45 26.76 -4.67 1.82
C LEU A 45 27.38 -4.36 3.20
N ILE A 46 26.93 -3.28 3.85
CA ILE A 46 27.37 -2.91 5.21
C ILE A 46 26.88 -3.95 6.21
N GLU A 47 25.61 -4.38 6.09
CA GLU A 47 25.09 -5.47 6.89
C GLU A 47 25.99 -6.70 6.73
N ALA A 48 26.20 -7.18 5.51
CA ALA A 48 27.01 -8.37 5.18
C ALA A 48 28.40 -8.35 5.83
N LEU A 49 29.06 -7.19 5.90
CA LEU A 49 30.35 -7.02 6.58
C LEU A 49 30.23 -7.19 8.11
N GLY A 50 29.13 -6.76 8.72
CA GLY A 50 28.89 -6.84 10.17
C GLY A 50 28.45 -8.21 10.70
N SER A 51 28.03 -9.14 9.84
CA SER A 51 27.66 -10.52 10.23
C SER A 51 27.90 -11.50 9.07
N PRO A 52 29.17 -11.84 8.75
CA PRO A 52 29.51 -12.61 7.55
C PRO A 52 28.84 -13.99 7.51
N ASP A 53 28.52 -14.58 8.66
CA ASP A 53 27.81 -15.85 8.79
C ASP A 53 26.38 -15.65 9.31
N ILE A 54 25.41 -15.63 8.41
CA ILE A 54 23.98 -15.57 8.72
C ILE A 54 23.53 -16.95 9.19
N LYS A 55 22.94 -17.04 10.39
CA LYS A 55 22.45 -18.29 10.95
C LYS A 55 21.04 -18.64 10.45
N ILE A 56 20.86 -19.86 9.95
CA ILE A 56 19.53 -20.46 9.72
C ILE A 56 18.88 -20.71 11.09
N GLN A 57 17.66 -20.20 11.28
CA GLN A 57 16.94 -20.39 12.53
C GLN A 57 16.15 -21.70 12.46
N ASP A 58 16.44 -22.59 13.40
CA ASP A 58 15.89 -23.95 13.41
C ASP A 58 14.83 -24.11 14.50
N TYR A 59 13.59 -24.31 14.06
CA TYR A 59 12.42 -24.54 14.89
C TYR A 59 11.96 -26.01 14.85
N THR A 60 12.71 -26.93 14.24
CA THR A 60 12.33 -28.34 14.07
C THR A 60 12.00 -29.03 15.40
N ASN A 61 12.70 -28.65 16.47
CA ASN A 61 12.50 -29.21 17.82
C ASN A 61 11.51 -28.42 18.69
N VAL A 62 10.87 -27.38 18.14
CA VAL A 62 9.89 -26.57 18.85
C VAL A 62 8.50 -27.17 18.62
N ALA A 63 7.81 -27.51 19.72
CA ALA A 63 6.46 -28.06 19.68
C ALA A 63 6.34 -29.38 18.88
N THR A 64 7.36 -30.25 18.93
CA THR A 64 7.43 -31.55 18.20
C THR A 64 6.25 -32.50 18.41
N GLU A 65 5.45 -32.32 19.47
CA GLU A 65 4.24 -33.12 19.75
C GLU A 65 2.93 -32.32 19.62
N LYS A 66 2.97 -31.10 19.06
CA LYS A 66 1.82 -30.19 18.96
C LYS A 66 1.77 -29.51 17.59
N GLU A 67 0.65 -28.86 17.30
CA GLU A 67 0.50 -28.02 16.11
C GLU A 67 1.46 -26.83 16.15
N PHE A 68 2.10 -26.52 15.02
CA PHE A 68 2.97 -25.36 14.86
C PHE A 68 2.23 -24.24 14.12
N TRP A 69 2.08 -23.08 14.76
CA TRP A 69 1.31 -21.96 14.23
C TRP A 69 2.20 -20.79 13.83
N ILE A 70 1.88 -20.15 12.70
CA ILE A 70 2.55 -18.96 12.18
C ILE A 70 1.48 -17.91 11.81
N ASP A 71 1.72 -16.66 12.15
CA ASP A 71 0.94 -15.51 11.67
C ASP A 71 1.72 -14.79 10.56
N TYR A 72 1.06 -14.39 9.47
CA TYR A 72 1.63 -13.57 8.39
C TYR A 72 0.74 -12.35 8.12
N VAL A 73 1.35 -11.18 7.98
CA VAL A 73 0.68 -9.91 7.68
C VAL A 73 1.62 -8.98 6.92
N ALA A 74 1.12 -8.20 5.96
CA ALA A 74 1.92 -7.20 5.24
C ALA A 74 1.19 -5.85 5.14
N ASP A 75 1.90 -4.79 4.77
CA ASP A 75 1.39 -3.44 4.50
C ASP A 75 0.77 -2.79 5.74
N LEU A 76 1.63 -2.50 6.71
CA LEU A 76 1.30 -2.00 8.04
C LEU A 76 1.62 -0.51 8.18
N GLY A 77 1.04 0.14 9.19
CA GLY A 77 1.51 1.45 9.61
C GLY A 77 1.01 2.65 8.80
N ASP A 78 -0.07 2.54 8.03
CA ASP A 78 -0.71 3.72 7.39
C ASP A 78 -1.66 4.47 8.35
N GLY A 79 -2.39 3.77 9.21
CA GLY A 79 -3.22 4.41 10.20
C GLY A 79 -3.56 3.53 11.39
N TRP A 80 -3.78 4.18 12.54
CA TRP A 80 -3.98 3.52 13.83
C TRP A 80 -5.07 2.46 13.80
N ASN A 81 -6.27 2.80 13.33
CA ASN A 81 -7.42 1.90 13.42
C ASN A 81 -7.21 0.60 12.65
N SER A 82 -6.61 0.68 11.46
CA SER A 82 -6.36 -0.49 10.61
C SER A 82 -5.23 -1.34 11.18
N THR A 83 -4.09 -0.73 11.49
CA THR A 83 -2.94 -1.45 12.05
C THR A 83 -3.24 -2.03 13.43
N TYR A 84 -3.90 -1.28 14.30
CA TYR A 84 -4.24 -1.75 15.64
C TYR A 84 -5.30 -2.86 15.61
N ALA A 85 -6.29 -2.81 14.70
CA ALA A 85 -7.26 -3.89 14.59
C ALA A 85 -6.62 -5.22 14.20
N ILE A 86 -5.64 -5.20 13.28
CA ILE A 86 -4.91 -6.41 12.91
C ILE A 86 -3.99 -6.86 14.03
N ALA A 87 -3.20 -5.95 14.62
CA ALA A 87 -2.35 -6.26 15.76
C ALA A 87 -3.16 -6.87 16.93
N TYR A 88 -4.36 -6.33 17.20
CA TYR A 88 -5.27 -6.83 18.22
C TYR A 88 -5.69 -8.28 17.96
N GLN A 89 -6.04 -8.64 16.71
CA GLN A 89 -6.45 -10.02 16.39
C GLN A 89 -5.27 -11.00 16.43
N ILE A 90 -4.11 -10.60 15.89
CA ILE A 90 -2.88 -11.40 15.94
C ILE A 90 -2.47 -11.65 17.40
N ALA A 91 -2.63 -10.66 18.28
CA ALA A 91 -2.30 -10.78 19.70
C ALA A 91 -3.18 -11.78 20.46
N GLN A 92 -4.38 -12.12 19.98
CA GLN A 92 -5.29 -13.01 20.70
C GLN A 92 -4.72 -14.43 20.79
N PRO A 93 -4.66 -15.05 21.99
CA PRO A 93 -4.14 -16.41 22.16
C PRO A 93 -4.82 -17.43 21.26
N SER A 94 -6.14 -17.30 21.08
CA SER A 94 -6.93 -18.07 20.13
C SER A 94 -8.00 -17.19 19.48
N LEU A 95 -8.43 -17.60 18.29
CA LEU A 95 -9.57 -17.00 17.59
C LEU A 95 -10.54 -18.11 17.17
N VAL A 96 -11.83 -17.85 17.32
CA VAL A 96 -12.89 -18.68 16.74
C VAL A 96 -13.35 -17.99 15.47
N LEU A 97 -13.08 -18.62 14.33
CA LEU A 97 -13.31 -18.05 13.01
C LEU A 97 -14.36 -18.86 12.27
N GLN A 98 -15.33 -18.19 11.65
CA GLN A 98 -16.35 -18.84 10.85
C GLN A 98 -15.96 -18.88 9.38
N ASP A 99 -16.17 -20.03 8.73
CA ASP A 99 -16.03 -20.18 7.28
C ASP A 99 -17.32 -19.80 6.51
N SER A 100 -17.29 -19.89 5.19
CA SER A 100 -18.46 -19.55 4.36
C SER A 100 -19.68 -20.45 4.60
N ASN A 101 -19.45 -21.64 5.17
CA ASN A 101 -20.48 -22.62 5.54
C ASN A 101 -20.92 -22.49 7.01
N LYS A 102 -20.43 -21.46 7.73
CA LYS A 102 -20.66 -21.21 9.16
C LYS A 102 -20.06 -22.27 10.09
N ASN A 103 -19.13 -23.09 9.62
CA ASN A 103 -18.37 -23.95 10.52
C ASN A 103 -17.39 -23.10 11.31
N SER A 104 -17.20 -23.44 12.59
CA SER A 104 -16.28 -22.74 13.47
C SER A 104 -14.93 -23.44 13.50
N HIS A 105 -13.87 -22.67 13.27
CA HIS A 105 -12.48 -23.10 13.29
C HIS A 105 -11.77 -22.39 14.43
N ILE A 106 -11.18 -23.14 15.35
CA ILE A 106 -10.37 -22.58 16.43
C ILE A 106 -8.93 -22.50 15.93
N THR A 107 -8.37 -21.30 15.90
CA THR A 107 -6.97 -21.05 15.53
C THR A 107 -6.20 -20.53 16.73
N GLN A 108 -4.90 -20.83 16.80
CA GLN A 108 -4.02 -20.34 17.86
C GLN A 108 -3.12 -19.22 17.33
N ARG A 109 -2.62 -18.38 18.23
CA ARG A 109 -1.59 -17.38 17.90
C ARG A 109 -0.31 -18.08 17.43
N GLY A 110 0.33 -17.50 16.43
CA GLY A 110 1.59 -17.99 15.92
C GLY A 110 2.72 -17.94 16.95
N LEU A 111 3.58 -18.95 16.93
CA LEU A 111 4.90 -18.91 17.57
C LEU A 111 5.85 -17.99 16.79
N ILE A 112 5.58 -17.82 15.51
CA ILE A 112 6.28 -16.93 14.59
C ILE A 112 5.28 -15.96 13.99
N LEU A 113 5.63 -14.68 13.98
CA LEU A 113 4.95 -13.63 13.24
C LEU A 113 5.85 -13.16 12.08
N ILE A 114 5.31 -13.10 10.87
CA ILE A 114 6.01 -12.59 9.70
C ILE A 114 5.35 -11.29 9.24
N PHE A 115 6.15 -10.23 9.15
CA PHE A 115 5.80 -9.01 8.44
C PHE A 115 6.31 -9.11 7.01
N GLY A 116 5.39 -9.18 6.06
CA GLY A 116 5.66 -9.50 4.66
C GLY A 116 5.83 -8.30 3.73
N GLY A 117 6.46 -7.23 4.19
CA GLY A 117 6.61 -5.98 3.43
C GLY A 117 5.90 -4.79 4.07
N ASP A 118 6.42 -3.60 3.78
CA ASP A 118 5.92 -2.28 4.15
C ASP A 118 5.45 -2.17 5.59
N THR A 119 6.42 -2.02 6.50
CA THR A 119 6.09 -1.96 7.93
C THR A 119 5.81 -0.54 8.44
N VAL A 120 5.83 0.46 7.55
CA VAL A 120 5.59 1.87 7.86
C VAL A 120 5.15 2.66 6.62
N TYR A 121 4.27 3.64 6.81
CA TYR A 121 3.95 4.66 5.79
C TYR A 121 4.04 6.06 6.40
N PRO A 122 4.22 7.13 5.59
CA PRO A 122 4.44 7.12 4.15
C PRO A 122 5.90 6.83 3.77
N VAL A 123 6.84 7.00 4.69
CA VAL A 123 8.26 6.75 4.47
C VAL A 123 8.90 6.28 5.78
N ALA A 124 9.90 5.41 5.68
CA ALA A 124 10.67 4.98 6.83
C ALA A 124 11.32 6.16 7.57
N ASN A 125 11.09 6.21 8.88
CA ASN A 125 11.96 6.88 9.83
C ASN A 125 11.61 6.42 11.26
N ARG A 126 12.50 6.72 12.21
CA ARG A 126 12.36 6.31 13.60
C ARG A 126 11.04 6.74 14.26
N SER A 127 10.55 7.95 13.96
CA SER A 127 9.31 8.46 14.56
C SER A 127 8.09 7.75 13.97
N GLU A 128 8.06 7.56 12.66
CA GLU A 128 6.94 6.89 11.99
C GLU A 128 6.85 5.43 12.40
N TYR A 129 7.96 4.68 12.46
CA TYR A 129 7.96 3.31 13.01
C TYR A 129 7.40 3.27 14.42
N LYS A 130 7.83 4.21 15.28
CA LYS A 130 7.38 4.25 16.67
C LYS A 130 5.87 4.45 16.76
N GLU A 131 5.33 5.48 16.11
CA GLU A 131 3.93 5.86 16.26
C GLU A 131 2.99 4.96 15.46
N ARG A 132 3.42 4.46 14.30
CA ARG A 132 2.56 3.76 13.34
C ARG A 132 2.63 2.24 13.41
N LEU A 133 3.73 1.68 13.90
CA LEU A 133 3.89 0.23 14.03
C LEU A 133 4.08 -0.20 15.49
N ILE A 134 5.12 0.30 16.15
CA ILE A 134 5.53 -0.16 17.48
C ILE A 134 4.44 0.15 18.50
N THR A 135 3.85 1.34 18.46
CA THR A 135 2.82 1.74 19.43
C THR A 135 1.55 0.88 19.29
N PRO A 136 0.95 0.68 18.10
CA PRO A 136 -0.16 -0.27 17.93
C PRO A 136 0.17 -1.69 18.41
N TYR A 137 1.30 -2.26 17.99
CA TYR A 137 1.65 -3.64 18.36
C TYR A 137 1.95 -3.80 19.86
N THR A 138 2.62 -2.82 20.48
CA THR A 138 2.86 -2.81 21.93
C THR A 138 1.55 -2.63 22.71
N THR A 139 0.60 -1.87 22.15
CA THR A 139 -0.73 -1.71 22.76
C THR A 139 -1.53 -3.01 22.68
N ALA A 140 -1.37 -3.78 21.61
CA ALA A 140 -2.08 -5.04 21.41
C ALA A 140 -1.45 -6.18 22.23
N LEU A 141 -0.12 -6.25 22.27
CA LEU A 141 0.64 -7.24 23.02
C LEU A 141 1.94 -6.62 23.52
N GLY A 142 1.94 -6.08 24.73
CA GLY A 142 3.12 -5.39 25.27
C GLY A 142 4.19 -6.32 25.85
N LYS A 143 3.78 -7.48 26.38
CA LYS A 143 4.65 -8.52 26.95
C LYS A 143 4.00 -9.89 26.77
N THR A 144 4.84 -10.91 26.70
CA THR A 144 4.44 -12.32 26.71
C THR A 144 5.14 -13.04 27.86
N VAL A 145 4.59 -14.16 28.31
CA VAL A 145 5.29 -15.12 29.18
C VAL A 145 5.95 -16.18 28.30
N ALA A 146 7.02 -16.79 28.80
CA ALA A 146 7.74 -17.81 28.05
C ALA A 146 6.83 -19.04 27.74
N PRO A 147 6.99 -19.69 26.57
CA PRO A 147 7.89 -19.33 25.47
C PRO A 147 7.39 -18.09 24.70
N HIS A 148 8.32 -17.18 24.39
CA HIS A 148 8.01 -15.94 23.70
C HIS A 148 7.98 -16.15 22.19
N PRO A 149 6.99 -15.61 21.47
CA PRO A 149 6.95 -15.70 20.03
C PRO A 149 8.06 -14.84 19.41
N ASP A 150 8.52 -15.24 18.23
CA ASP A 150 9.51 -14.50 17.46
C ASP A 150 8.85 -13.74 16.30
N VAL A 151 9.48 -12.65 15.84
CA VAL A 151 9.04 -11.88 14.69
C VAL A 151 10.16 -11.79 13.66
N TYR A 152 9.79 -11.99 12.40
CA TYR A 152 10.64 -11.81 11.23
C TYR A 152 9.97 -10.83 10.27
N VAL A 153 10.78 -10.04 9.58
CA VAL A 153 10.33 -8.93 8.77
C VAL A 153 11.04 -8.99 7.43
N ILE A 154 10.27 -8.73 6.39
CA ILE A 154 10.71 -8.51 5.02
C ILE A 154 10.50 -7.02 4.73
N PRO A 155 11.51 -6.27 4.28
CA PRO A 155 11.32 -4.86 3.96
C PRO A 155 10.56 -4.72 2.64
N GLY A 156 9.62 -3.77 2.59
CA GLY A 156 9.04 -3.29 1.34
C GLY A 156 9.67 -1.98 0.86
N ASN A 157 9.14 -1.42 -0.22
CA ASN A 157 9.65 -0.17 -0.80
C ASN A 157 9.57 1.01 0.19
N HIS A 158 8.55 1.07 1.04
CA HIS A 158 8.40 2.13 2.03
C HIS A 158 9.41 2.03 3.19
N ASP A 159 9.88 0.82 3.49
CA ASP A 159 10.98 0.58 4.42
C ASP A 159 12.34 1.02 3.81
N TRP A 160 12.49 0.89 2.49
CA TRP A 160 13.71 1.24 1.75
C TRP A 160 13.95 2.74 1.56
N TYR A 161 12.96 3.60 1.78
CA TYR A 161 13.10 5.05 1.58
C TYR A 161 14.05 5.75 2.57
N ASP A 162 14.54 5.06 3.61
CA ASP A 162 15.67 5.52 4.42
C ASP A 162 16.92 4.64 4.28
N SER A 163 16.98 3.87 3.18
CA SER A 163 18.03 2.88 2.90
C SER A 163 18.16 1.82 4.00
N LEU A 164 17.03 1.41 4.58
CA LEU A 164 16.91 0.45 5.69
C LEU A 164 17.58 0.87 7.01
N ALA A 165 18.00 2.13 7.15
CA ALA A 165 18.75 2.57 8.33
C ALA A 165 17.96 2.42 9.64
N ALA A 166 16.67 2.80 9.66
CA ALA A 166 15.82 2.58 10.82
C ALA A 166 15.35 1.12 10.93
N TYR A 167 15.11 0.47 9.80
CA TYR A 167 14.72 -0.94 9.70
C TYR A 167 15.73 -1.86 10.40
N THR A 168 17.00 -1.81 10.00
CA THR A 168 18.08 -2.66 10.54
C THR A 168 18.25 -2.48 12.05
N ARG A 169 18.11 -1.25 12.55
CA ARG A 169 18.20 -0.95 13.99
C ARG A 169 17.04 -1.54 14.80
N LEU A 170 15.87 -1.69 14.17
CA LEU A 170 14.66 -2.19 14.81
C LEU A 170 14.60 -3.72 14.76
N PHE A 171 14.81 -4.30 13.58
CA PHE A 171 14.56 -5.73 13.34
C PHE A 171 15.82 -6.59 13.35
N CYS A 172 16.93 -6.10 12.79
CA CYS A 172 18.17 -6.88 12.63
C CYS A 172 19.09 -6.92 13.86
N SER A 173 18.62 -6.42 15.01
CA SER A 173 19.44 -6.25 16.23
C SER A 173 19.17 -7.27 17.35
N LYS A 174 18.36 -8.30 17.09
CA LYS A 174 17.91 -9.32 18.06
C LYS A 174 17.36 -8.75 19.37
N ARG A 175 16.30 -7.93 19.26
CA ARG A 175 15.72 -7.18 20.38
C ARG A 175 14.28 -7.55 20.63
N TRP A 176 13.78 -7.11 21.77
CA TRP A 176 12.36 -7.17 22.08
C TRP A 176 11.57 -6.19 21.18
N PHE A 177 10.51 -6.69 20.55
CA PHE A 177 9.57 -5.92 19.74
C PHE A 177 8.16 -6.21 20.25
N ALA A 178 7.54 -5.25 20.96
CA ALA A 178 6.22 -5.42 21.56
C ALA A 178 6.14 -6.72 22.40
N GLY A 179 5.36 -7.74 21.99
CA GLY A 179 5.26 -9.04 22.66
C GLY A 179 6.18 -10.13 22.09
N TRP A 180 6.96 -9.79 21.07
CA TRP A 180 7.80 -10.70 20.28
C TRP A 180 9.29 -10.40 20.45
N ARG A 181 10.12 -11.30 19.93
CA ARG A 181 11.58 -11.10 19.80
C ARG A 181 11.99 -11.13 18.34
N THR A 182 12.80 -10.18 17.93
CA THR A 182 13.43 -10.24 16.61
C THR A 182 14.61 -11.22 16.67
N GLN A 183 14.81 -12.00 15.61
CA GLN A 183 15.90 -12.98 15.54
C GLN A 183 16.80 -12.80 14.30
N GLN A 184 16.29 -12.13 13.26
CA GLN A 184 17.04 -11.88 12.03
C GLN A 184 18.22 -10.92 12.26
N GLU A 185 19.23 -11.05 11.41
CA GLU A 185 20.44 -10.20 11.38
C GLU A 185 20.56 -9.41 10.08
N ARG A 186 19.66 -9.71 9.14
CA ARG A 186 19.59 -9.16 7.78
C ARG A 186 18.17 -8.87 7.40
N SER A 187 18.01 -8.14 6.30
CA SER A 187 16.72 -7.93 5.64
C SER A 187 16.08 -9.20 5.06
N TYR A 188 16.86 -10.28 4.84
CA TYR A 188 16.40 -11.59 4.39
C TYR A 188 16.72 -12.69 5.42
N PHE A 189 16.00 -13.81 5.37
CA PHE A 189 16.15 -14.91 6.33
C PHE A 189 15.66 -16.25 5.79
N ALA A 190 16.06 -17.33 6.47
CA ALA A 190 15.54 -18.69 6.24
C ALA A 190 15.26 -19.37 7.59
N LEU A 191 14.06 -19.96 7.70
CA LEU A 191 13.60 -20.68 8.89
C LEU A 191 13.35 -22.13 8.53
N LYS A 192 13.97 -23.05 9.28
CA LYS A 192 13.69 -24.48 9.20
C LYS A 192 12.59 -24.80 10.21
N LEU A 193 11.50 -25.38 9.74
CA LEU A 193 10.31 -25.68 10.56
C LEU A 193 10.14 -27.20 10.74
N PRO A 194 9.29 -27.63 11.70
CA PRO A 194 8.90 -29.02 11.81
C PRO A 194 8.29 -29.58 10.52
N HIS A 195 8.36 -30.90 10.36
CA HIS A 195 7.69 -31.65 9.30
C HIS A 195 8.04 -31.20 7.87
N HIS A 196 9.33 -30.99 7.60
CA HIS A 196 9.86 -30.74 6.24
C HIS A 196 9.39 -29.40 5.63
N TRP A 197 9.05 -28.42 6.45
CA TRP A 197 8.69 -27.08 6.00
C TRP A 197 9.82 -26.09 6.19
N TRP A 198 9.93 -25.16 5.26
CA TRP A 198 10.84 -24.03 5.33
C TRP A 198 10.09 -22.73 5.03
N ILE A 199 10.50 -21.64 5.68
CA ILE A 199 10.10 -20.28 5.31
C ILE A 199 11.32 -19.55 4.81
N ILE A 200 11.19 -18.92 3.65
CA ILE A 200 12.22 -18.10 3.03
C ILE A 200 11.67 -16.67 2.89
N GLY A 201 12.34 -15.69 3.48
CA GLY A 201 12.00 -14.27 3.33
C GLY A 201 13.07 -13.56 2.50
N THR A 202 12.67 -12.94 1.39
CA THR A 202 13.57 -12.30 0.42
C THR A 202 13.49 -10.79 0.46
N ASP A 203 14.61 -10.10 0.28
CA ASP A 203 14.69 -8.64 0.12
C ASP A 203 15.05 -8.28 -1.31
N ILE A 204 14.09 -7.70 -2.03
CA ILE A 204 14.19 -7.37 -3.45
C ILE A 204 14.52 -5.89 -3.72
N GLN A 205 14.81 -5.08 -2.70
CA GLN A 205 15.12 -3.64 -2.89
C GLN A 205 14.03 -2.86 -3.66
N LEU A 206 14.35 -1.64 -4.14
CA LEU A 206 13.48 -0.77 -4.94
C LEU A 206 13.49 -1.14 -6.43
N ASP A 207 14.55 -1.78 -6.90
CA ASP A 207 14.73 -2.19 -8.31
C ASP A 207 14.37 -3.68 -8.52
N SER A 208 13.68 -4.29 -7.55
CA SER A 208 13.27 -5.70 -7.53
C SER A 208 14.45 -6.68 -7.74
N ASP A 209 15.64 -6.35 -7.25
CA ASP A 209 16.89 -7.13 -7.42
C ASP A 209 17.33 -7.90 -6.15
N ILE A 210 17.79 -9.14 -6.36
CA ILE A 210 18.35 -10.00 -5.32
C ILE A 210 19.87 -10.00 -5.44
N ASP A 211 20.53 -9.42 -4.44
CA ASP A 211 21.99 -9.30 -4.46
C ASP A 211 22.74 -10.65 -4.39
N ASP A 212 24.01 -10.63 -4.82
CA ASP A 212 24.89 -11.80 -4.84
C ASP A 212 25.07 -12.48 -3.48
N MET A 213 25.06 -11.73 -2.37
CA MET A 213 25.25 -12.27 -1.03
C MET A 213 24.00 -13.02 -0.57
N GLN A 214 22.82 -12.48 -0.87
CA GLN A 214 21.54 -13.14 -0.66
C GLN A 214 21.43 -14.41 -1.51
N ILE A 215 21.85 -14.39 -2.78
CA ILE A 215 21.92 -15.60 -3.62
C ILE A 215 22.86 -16.65 -3.00
N LYS A 216 24.06 -16.25 -2.54
CA LYS A 216 25.00 -17.17 -1.88
C LYS A 216 24.40 -17.78 -0.61
N PHE A 217 23.69 -16.98 0.19
CA PHE A 217 23.01 -17.45 1.38
C PHE A 217 21.93 -18.50 1.04
N PHE A 218 21.03 -18.19 0.10
CA PHE A 218 19.97 -19.14 -0.27
C PHE A 218 20.50 -20.38 -1.00
N LYS A 219 21.65 -20.32 -1.69
CA LYS A 219 22.34 -21.52 -2.19
C LYS A 219 22.80 -22.44 -1.06
N LYS A 220 23.30 -21.89 0.07
CA LYS A 220 23.63 -22.69 1.26
C LYS A 220 22.37 -23.33 1.85
N VAL A 221 21.29 -22.55 1.99
CA VAL A 221 19.99 -23.04 2.48
C VAL A 221 19.46 -24.19 1.60
N ALA A 222 19.45 -24.00 0.28
CA ALA A 222 18.99 -25.03 -0.66
C ALA A 222 19.85 -26.30 -0.62
N ALA A 223 21.12 -26.22 -0.25
CA ALA A 223 22.00 -27.38 -0.09
C ALA A 223 21.69 -28.19 1.18
N GLU A 224 21.05 -27.61 2.19
CA GLU A 224 20.63 -28.30 3.43
C GLU A 224 19.24 -28.96 3.31
N MET A 225 18.46 -28.57 2.29
CA MET A 225 17.10 -29.07 2.07
C MET A 225 17.09 -30.54 1.62
N GLN A 226 16.22 -31.33 2.24
CA GLN A 226 15.96 -32.72 1.88
C GLN A 226 14.99 -32.82 0.69
N PRO A 227 14.92 -33.95 -0.03
CA PRO A 227 14.04 -34.12 -1.19
C PRO A 227 12.55 -33.84 -0.92
N ASP A 228 12.07 -34.14 0.29
CA ASP A 228 10.66 -33.95 0.68
C ASP A 228 10.37 -32.57 1.31
N ASP A 229 11.42 -31.74 1.47
CA ASP A 229 11.26 -30.39 2.01
C ASP A 229 10.46 -29.49 1.05
N ARG A 230 9.54 -28.72 1.64
CA ARG A 230 8.66 -27.76 0.98
C ARG A 230 8.87 -26.35 1.50
N VAL A 231 8.64 -25.36 0.65
CA VAL A 231 8.95 -23.95 0.92
C VAL A 231 7.69 -23.09 0.90
N ILE A 232 7.57 -22.23 1.91
CA ILE A 232 6.75 -21.02 1.92
C ILE A 232 7.70 -19.86 1.58
N LEU A 233 7.57 -19.31 0.38
CA LEU A 233 8.34 -18.15 -0.06
C LEU A 233 7.56 -16.87 0.26
N CYS A 234 8.19 -15.98 1.00
CA CYS A 234 7.64 -14.68 1.36
C CYS A 234 8.46 -13.58 0.67
N SER A 235 7.79 -12.69 -0.06
CA SER A 235 8.37 -11.50 -0.69
C SER A 235 7.53 -10.27 -0.35
N ALA A 236 8.10 -9.06 -0.42
CA ALA A 236 7.29 -7.86 -0.20
C ALA A 236 6.25 -7.67 -1.31
N GLU A 237 6.67 -7.86 -2.57
CA GLU A 237 5.83 -7.58 -3.74
C GLU A 237 5.29 -8.86 -4.40
N PRO A 238 4.05 -8.83 -4.95
CA PRO A 238 3.49 -9.91 -5.75
C PRO A 238 4.04 -9.86 -7.18
N GLU A 239 5.30 -10.23 -7.39
CA GLU A 239 5.98 -10.20 -8.70
C GLU A 239 5.16 -10.88 -9.80
N TRP A 240 4.43 -11.96 -9.48
CA TRP A 240 3.57 -12.67 -10.44
C TRP A 240 2.39 -11.84 -10.96
N ILE A 241 1.91 -10.87 -10.19
CA ILE A 241 0.89 -9.91 -10.62
C ILE A 241 1.52 -8.86 -11.53
N TYR A 242 2.67 -8.32 -11.15
CA TYR A 242 3.37 -7.32 -11.93
C TYR A 242 3.90 -7.86 -13.24
N ALA A 243 4.43 -9.08 -13.28
CA ALA A 243 4.82 -9.76 -14.52
C ALA A 243 3.63 -9.92 -15.48
N LYS A 244 2.43 -10.26 -14.97
CA LYS A 244 1.22 -10.37 -15.79
C LYS A 244 0.80 -9.02 -16.38
N ILE A 245 0.89 -7.96 -15.58
CA ILE A 245 0.39 -6.62 -15.91
C ILE A 245 1.39 -5.83 -16.77
N TYR A 246 2.68 -5.89 -16.43
CA TYR A 246 3.75 -5.06 -16.99
C TYR A 246 4.76 -5.84 -17.82
N GLY A 247 4.93 -7.16 -17.63
CA GLY A 247 6.01 -7.94 -18.24
C GLY A 247 6.04 -7.98 -19.78
N LYS A 248 4.94 -7.61 -20.46
CA LYS A 248 4.94 -7.42 -21.94
C LYS A 248 5.54 -6.09 -22.38
N ALA A 249 5.43 -5.06 -21.55
CA ALA A 249 5.88 -3.71 -21.84
C ALA A 249 7.28 -3.43 -21.27
N ASP A 250 7.68 -4.17 -20.25
CA ASP A 250 8.96 -4.04 -19.58
C ASP A 250 9.56 -5.44 -19.27
N PRO A 251 10.63 -5.86 -19.99
CA PRO A 251 11.31 -7.11 -19.72
C PRO A 251 11.98 -7.19 -18.35
N GLU A 252 12.27 -6.07 -17.67
CA GLU A 252 12.85 -6.09 -16.31
C GLU A 252 11.85 -6.62 -15.28
N TYR A 253 10.55 -6.39 -15.49
CA TYR A 253 9.44 -6.99 -14.71
C TYR A 253 9.10 -8.44 -15.12
N SER A 254 9.82 -9.02 -16.10
CA SER A 254 9.67 -10.46 -16.35
C SER A 254 10.15 -11.22 -15.12
N GLU A 255 9.53 -12.37 -14.83
CA GLU A 255 9.69 -13.16 -13.60
C GLU A 255 11.14 -13.69 -13.36
N ASN A 256 12.21 -13.03 -13.77
CA ASN A 256 13.58 -13.55 -13.73
C ASN A 256 14.00 -13.96 -12.32
N ASN A 257 13.71 -13.14 -11.30
CA ASN A 257 14.07 -13.44 -9.91
C ASN A 257 13.19 -14.53 -9.31
N LEU A 258 11.86 -14.42 -9.42
CA LEU A 258 10.95 -15.49 -8.98
C LEU A 258 11.22 -16.82 -9.70
N THR A 259 11.41 -16.80 -11.01
CA THR A 259 11.69 -17.99 -11.84
C THR A 259 13.04 -18.60 -11.45
N PHE A 260 14.05 -17.78 -11.18
CA PHE A 260 15.34 -18.25 -10.68
C PHE A 260 15.19 -18.94 -9.31
N LEU A 261 14.53 -18.29 -8.36
CA LEU A 261 14.28 -18.88 -7.04
C LEU A 261 13.47 -20.19 -7.15
N GLU A 262 12.38 -20.18 -7.90
CA GLU A 262 11.47 -21.31 -8.03
C GLU A 262 12.09 -22.49 -8.78
N ASN A 263 12.62 -22.24 -9.99
CA ASN A 263 13.03 -23.33 -10.89
C ASN A 263 14.50 -23.71 -10.74
N VAL A 264 15.37 -22.75 -10.40
CA VAL A 264 16.82 -23.00 -10.33
C VAL A 264 17.23 -23.31 -8.90
N LEU A 265 16.88 -22.44 -7.95
CA LEU A 265 17.40 -22.51 -6.60
C LEU A 265 16.68 -23.56 -5.75
N PHE A 266 15.36 -23.45 -5.66
CA PHE A 266 14.52 -24.35 -4.86
C PHE A 266 13.91 -25.49 -5.68
N LYS A 267 14.22 -25.60 -6.98
CA LYS A 267 13.87 -26.77 -7.83
C LYS A 267 12.42 -27.22 -7.68
N LYS A 268 11.47 -26.28 -7.73
CA LYS A 268 10.01 -26.49 -7.61
C LYS A 268 9.53 -26.99 -6.24
N LYS A 269 10.30 -26.78 -5.17
CA LYS A 269 9.88 -27.08 -3.78
C LYS A 269 8.92 -26.05 -3.18
N ILE A 270 8.66 -24.94 -3.86
CA ILE A 270 7.78 -23.88 -3.35
C ILE A 270 6.33 -24.32 -3.48
N SER A 271 5.63 -24.42 -2.35
CA SER A 271 4.20 -24.75 -2.29
C SER A 271 3.33 -23.53 -2.06
N VAL A 272 3.88 -22.49 -1.43
CA VAL A 272 3.15 -21.26 -1.10
C VAL A 272 4.03 -20.05 -1.36
N PHE A 273 3.49 -19.09 -2.10
CA PHE A 273 4.03 -17.73 -2.24
C PHE A 273 3.14 -16.77 -1.46
N LEU A 274 3.73 -15.97 -0.58
CA LEU A 274 3.07 -14.95 0.20
C LEU A 274 3.69 -13.59 -0.13
N SER A 275 2.85 -12.59 -0.36
CA SER A 275 3.32 -11.21 -0.51
C SER A 275 2.34 -10.16 0.00
N GLY A 276 2.82 -8.92 0.11
CA GLY A 276 2.05 -7.72 0.43
C GLY A 276 1.93 -6.79 -0.78
N ASP A 277 2.19 -5.50 -0.56
CA ASP A 277 2.28 -4.35 -1.46
C ASP A 277 0.95 -3.97 -2.15
N LEU A 278 0.20 -4.97 -2.60
CA LEU A 278 -1.18 -4.80 -2.99
C LEU A 278 -2.09 -4.97 -1.77
N HIS A 279 -2.70 -3.87 -1.32
CA HIS A 279 -3.36 -3.76 -0.02
C HIS A 279 -4.74 -4.44 0.08
N HIS A 280 -4.86 -5.66 -0.44
CA HIS A 280 -6.04 -6.52 -0.40
C HIS A 280 -5.62 -7.97 -0.20
N TYR A 281 -6.60 -8.87 -0.02
CA TYR A 281 -6.34 -10.29 -0.12
C TYR A 281 -6.71 -10.81 -1.50
N ARG A 282 -5.84 -11.64 -2.09
CA ARG A 282 -6.09 -12.32 -3.35
C ARG A 282 -5.32 -13.64 -3.41
N ARG A 283 -6.00 -14.71 -3.82
CA ARG A 283 -5.41 -16.04 -3.97
C ARG A 283 -5.57 -16.60 -5.36
N HIS A 284 -4.46 -17.09 -5.90
CA HIS A 284 -4.38 -17.91 -7.09
C HIS A 284 -3.83 -19.29 -6.76
N GLU A 285 -4.28 -20.29 -7.52
CA GLU A 285 -3.91 -21.69 -7.32
C GLU A 285 -3.73 -22.34 -8.69
N ASN A 286 -2.70 -23.19 -8.82
CA ASN A 286 -2.46 -23.99 -10.02
C ASN A 286 -2.90 -25.45 -9.87
N SER A 287 -2.72 -26.24 -10.92
CA SER A 287 -3.04 -27.67 -10.96
C SER A 287 -2.25 -28.53 -9.96
N ASN A 288 -1.08 -28.07 -9.50
CA ASN A 288 -0.24 -28.74 -8.52
C ASN A 288 -0.57 -28.35 -7.07
N ASN A 289 -1.68 -27.64 -6.84
CA ASN A 289 -2.08 -27.11 -5.54
C ASN A 289 -1.05 -26.12 -4.93
N THR A 290 -0.18 -25.52 -5.76
CA THR A 290 0.69 -24.40 -5.38
C THR A 290 -0.17 -23.14 -5.22
N GLN A 291 0.08 -22.38 -4.16
CA GLN A 291 -0.69 -21.18 -3.84
C GLN A 291 0.14 -19.92 -4.07
N LYS A 292 -0.43 -18.92 -4.76
CA LYS A 292 0.09 -17.56 -4.83
C LYS A 292 -0.89 -16.63 -4.13
N ILE A 293 -0.49 -16.06 -2.98
CA ILE A 293 -1.37 -15.29 -2.10
C ILE A 293 -0.79 -13.90 -1.86
N THR A 294 -1.52 -12.89 -2.28
CA THR A 294 -1.33 -11.51 -1.86
C THR A 294 -2.18 -11.26 -0.62
N ALA A 295 -1.58 -10.76 0.47
CA ALA A 295 -2.23 -10.52 1.76
C ALA A 295 -1.78 -9.21 2.41
N GLY A 296 -1.96 -8.11 1.67
CA GLY A 296 -1.54 -6.76 2.08
C GLY A 296 -2.51 -5.99 2.97
N GLY A 297 -3.23 -6.70 3.83
CA GLY A 297 -4.32 -6.12 4.60
C GLY A 297 -3.94 -5.55 5.96
N GLY A 298 -2.66 -5.38 6.28
CA GLY A 298 -2.19 -5.21 7.65
C GLY A 298 -2.47 -3.85 8.29
N GLY A 299 -2.66 -2.81 7.49
CA GLY A 299 -2.80 -1.45 8.00
C GLY A 299 -2.98 -0.37 6.94
N ALA A 300 -2.41 -0.58 5.75
CA ALA A 300 -2.47 0.33 4.61
C ALA A 300 -3.89 0.59 4.10
N PHE A 301 -4.11 1.69 3.37
CA PHE A 301 -5.38 1.93 2.68
C PHE A 301 -5.71 0.77 1.73
N LEU A 302 -6.98 0.39 1.60
CA LEU A 302 -7.36 -0.71 0.71
C LEU A 302 -6.95 -0.45 -0.76
N HIS A 303 -6.42 -1.45 -1.46
CA HIS A 303 -6.29 -1.44 -2.93
C HIS A 303 -7.49 -2.06 -3.65
N PRO A 304 -7.76 -1.70 -4.91
CA PRO A 304 -8.87 -2.27 -5.66
C PRO A 304 -8.61 -3.72 -6.08
N THR A 305 -9.67 -4.52 -6.14
CA THR A 305 -9.66 -5.89 -6.68
C THR A 305 -10.31 -6.00 -8.05
N HIS A 306 -10.70 -4.87 -8.67
CA HIS A 306 -11.39 -4.80 -9.98
C HIS A 306 -10.59 -4.01 -11.03
N GLY A 307 -9.28 -3.87 -10.84
CA GLY A 307 -8.36 -3.24 -11.79
C GLY A 307 -8.05 -4.15 -12.98
N GLN A 308 -6.77 -4.24 -13.34
CA GLN A 308 -6.31 -5.03 -14.49
C GLN A 308 -6.62 -6.54 -14.35
N ASP A 309 -6.77 -7.22 -15.48
CA ASP A 309 -7.16 -8.63 -15.50
C ASP A 309 -6.02 -9.57 -15.12
N VAL A 310 -6.16 -10.14 -13.93
CA VAL A 310 -5.25 -11.13 -13.35
C VAL A 310 -5.98 -12.42 -13.01
N LYS A 311 -7.09 -12.75 -13.70
CA LYS A 311 -7.82 -14.00 -13.48
C LYS A 311 -6.97 -15.23 -13.71
N THR A 312 -6.03 -15.15 -14.66
CA THR A 312 -5.05 -16.19 -14.96
C THR A 312 -3.65 -15.63 -14.98
N LEU A 313 -2.70 -16.39 -14.43
CA LEU A 313 -1.28 -16.07 -14.42
C LEU A 313 -0.47 -17.17 -15.12
N SER A 314 0.81 -16.91 -15.35
CA SER A 314 1.76 -17.92 -15.84
C SER A 314 1.80 -19.14 -14.91
N GLY A 315 1.96 -20.35 -15.47
CA GLY A 315 2.00 -21.60 -14.70
C GLY A 315 0.62 -22.13 -14.29
N ASP A 316 -0.41 -21.91 -15.11
CA ASP A 316 -1.78 -22.41 -14.93
C ASP A 316 -2.47 -21.96 -13.62
N PHE A 317 -2.00 -20.86 -13.04
CA PHE A 317 -2.60 -20.29 -11.84
C PHE A 317 -3.92 -19.58 -12.18
N ILE A 318 -4.97 -19.93 -11.45
CA ILE A 318 -6.31 -19.38 -11.59
C ILE A 318 -6.71 -18.66 -10.31
N LEU A 319 -7.28 -17.47 -10.45
CA LEU A 319 -7.84 -16.69 -9.35
C LEU A 319 -8.99 -17.46 -8.67
N LYS A 320 -8.86 -17.72 -7.38
CA LYS A 320 -9.90 -18.42 -6.57
C LYS A 320 -10.71 -17.46 -5.73
N LYS A 321 -10.04 -16.48 -5.09
CA LYS A 321 -10.70 -15.55 -4.16
C LYS A 321 -10.04 -14.17 -4.14
N SER A 322 -10.83 -13.15 -3.86
CA SER A 322 -10.35 -11.82 -3.48
C SER A 322 -11.20 -11.26 -2.35
N PHE A 323 -10.62 -10.41 -1.51
CA PHE A 323 -11.30 -9.71 -0.43
C PHE A 323 -10.83 -8.25 -0.37
N PRO A 324 -11.72 -7.29 -0.69
CA PRO A 324 -13.11 -7.47 -1.14
C PRO A 324 -13.22 -8.18 -2.50
N ASP A 325 -14.40 -8.73 -2.80
CA ASP A 325 -14.68 -9.21 -4.15
C ASP A 325 -14.67 -8.04 -5.16
N PRO A 326 -14.41 -8.30 -6.45
CA PRO A 326 -14.31 -7.24 -7.46
C PRO A 326 -15.57 -6.36 -7.59
N THR A 327 -16.77 -6.92 -7.39
CA THR A 327 -18.01 -6.16 -7.47
C THR A 327 -18.12 -5.16 -6.32
N THR A 328 -17.82 -5.60 -5.10
CA THR A 328 -17.75 -4.72 -3.93
C THR A 328 -16.67 -3.65 -4.12
N SER A 329 -15.49 -4.03 -4.62
CA SER A 329 -14.41 -3.08 -4.90
C SER A 329 -14.84 -2.02 -5.91
N LYS A 330 -15.49 -2.40 -7.01
CA LYS A 330 -16.04 -1.47 -8.01
C LYS A 330 -17.07 -0.51 -7.41
N ARG A 331 -17.89 -0.99 -6.48
CA ARG A 331 -18.83 -0.14 -5.74
C ARG A 331 -18.12 0.86 -4.82
N LEU A 332 -17.05 0.45 -4.14
CA LEU A 332 -16.28 1.34 -3.28
C LEU A 332 -15.65 2.50 -4.07
N CYS A 333 -15.26 2.27 -5.32
CA CYS A 333 -14.70 3.28 -6.22
C CYS A 333 -15.63 4.50 -6.42
N TRP A 334 -16.96 4.34 -6.29
CA TRP A 334 -17.92 5.46 -6.36
C TRP A 334 -17.66 6.55 -5.32
N LYS A 335 -16.98 6.25 -4.22
CA LYS A 335 -16.60 7.25 -3.22
C LYS A 335 -15.68 8.34 -3.79
N ASN A 336 -15.04 8.12 -4.93
CA ASN A 336 -14.25 9.14 -5.62
C ASN A 336 -15.10 10.35 -6.07
N PHE A 337 -16.42 10.24 -6.24
CA PHE A 337 -17.26 11.43 -6.45
C PHE A 337 -17.24 12.39 -5.24
N GLY A 338 -16.91 11.86 -4.04
CA GLY A 338 -16.69 12.63 -2.83
C GLY A 338 -15.25 13.12 -2.63
N PHE A 339 -14.40 13.08 -3.67
CA PHE A 339 -12.97 13.39 -3.57
C PHE A 339 -12.69 14.73 -2.86
N LEU A 340 -13.46 15.78 -3.17
CA LEU A 340 -13.34 17.10 -2.52
C LEU A 340 -13.44 17.03 -0.99
N PHE A 341 -14.34 16.21 -0.45
CA PHE A 341 -14.57 16.09 0.98
C PHE A 341 -13.58 15.15 1.66
N LEU A 342 -13.06 14.17 0.91
CA LEU A 342 -12.05 13.23 1.39
C LEU A 342 -10.65 13.86 1.40
N ASN A 343 -10.35 14.72 0.42
CA ASN A 343 -9.04 15.33 0.19
C ASN A 343 -9.15 16.86 0.07
N PRO A 344 -9.67 17.58 1.09
CA PRO A 344 -9.96 19.00 0.97
C PRO A 344 -8.71 19.84 0.65
N TYR A 345 -7.54 19.49 1.19
CA TYR A 345 -6.29 20.23 0.95
C TYR A 345 -5.77 20.08 -0.48
N PHE A 346 -6.15 19.02 -1.21
CA PHE A 346 -5.81 18.90 -2.64
C PHE A 346 -6.39 20.06 -3.46
N GLY A 347 -7.53 20.60 -3.05
CA GLY A 347 -8.15 21.74 -3.70
C GLY A 347 -7.30 23.01 -3.69
N ILE A 348 -6.32 23.13 -2.77
CA ILE A 348 -5.33 24.21 -2.81
C ILE A 348 -4.49 24.11 -4.09
N LEU A 349 -4.06 22.90 -4.45
CA LEU A 349 -3.27 22.67 -5.66
C LEU A 349 -4.07 23.04 -6.91
N THR A 350 -5.32 22.57 -7.02
CA THR A 350 -6.16 22.87 -8.18
C THR A 350 -6.61 24.33 -8.23
N GLY A 351 -6.87 24.95 -7.08
CA GLY A 351 -7.17 26.37 -6.97
C GLY A 351 -6.03 27.26 -7.45
N LEU A 352 -4.79 26.99 -6.99
CA LEU A 352 -3.59 27.68 -7.47
C LEU A 352 -3.34 27.42 -8.95
N PHE A 353 -3.49 26.18 -9.40
CA PHE A 353 -3.35 25.81 -10.80
C PHE A 353 -4.32 26.60 -11.70
N TYR A 354 -5.59 26.76 -11.30
CA TYR A 354 -6.58 27.52 -12.07
C TYR A 354 -6.23 29.01 -12.08
N LEU A 355 -5.81 29.55 -10.94
CA LEU A 355 -5.36 30.93 -10.81
C LEU A 355 -4.19 31.23 -11.76
N LEU A 356 -3.15 30.38 -11.74
CA LEU A 356 -1.98 30.52 -12.60
C LEU A 356 -2.34 30.37 -14.09
N THR A 357 -3.24 29.44 -14.41
CA THR A 357 -3.69 29.23 -15.79
C THR A 357 -4.37 30.46 -16.35
N ILE A 358 -5.32 31.04 -15.61
CA ILE A 358 -6.03 32.24 -16.06
C ILE A 358 -5.09 33.45 -16.09
N TRP A 359 -4.20 33.55 -15.09
CA TRP A 359 -3.22 34.64 -15.03
C TRP A 359 -2.19 34.59 -16.17
N SER A 360 -1.82 33.41 -16.66
CA SER A 360 -0.90 33.24 -17.79
C SER A 360 -1.41 33.84 -19.11
N ALA A 361 -2.73 33.88 -19.30
CA ALA A 361 -3.35 34.45 -20.50
C ALA A 361 -3.68 35.94 -20.33
N LYS A 362 -4.10 36.36 -19.12
CA LYS A 362 -4.47 37.73 -18.74
C LYS A 362 -5.28 38.48 -19.81
N THR A 363 -6.39 37.89 -20.24
CA THR A 363 -7.26 38.43 -21.30
C THR A 363 -8.47 39.16 -20.73
N ASP A 364 -8.79 40.36 -21.25
CA ASP A 364 -10.05 41.02 -20.93
C ASP A 364 -11.21 40.32 -21.65
N LEU A 365 -12.14 39.78 -20.86
CA LEU A 365 -13.32 39.07 -21.33
C LEU A 365 -14.63 39.76 -20.91
N SER A 366 -14.55 40.96 -20.34
CA SER A 366 -15.70 41.72 -19.81
C SER A 366 -16.75 42.04 -20.88
N GLN A 367 -16.31 42.26 -22.11
CA GLN A 367 -17.15 42.61 -23.26
C GLN A 367 -18.00 41.44 -23.81
N PHE A 368 -17.67 40.18 -23.48
CA PHE A 368 -18.34 39.01 -24.05
C PHE A 368 -19.57 38.59 -23.24
N GLY A 369 -20.73 38.48 -23.93
CA GLY A 369 -21.97 37.96 -23.37
C GLY A 369 -21.96 36.44 -23.20
N LEU A 370 -22.93 35.88 -22.46
CA LEU A 370 -23.02 34.42 -22.24
C LEU A 370 -23.10 33.62 -23.56
N ASN A 371 -23.69 34.22 -24.60
CA ASN A 371 -23.81 33.62 -25.93
C ASN A 371 -22.49 33.63 -26.72
N ASP A 372 -21.52 34.46 -26.32
CA ASP A 372 -20.25 34.68 -27.04
C ASP A 372 -19.13 33.75 -26.56
N TRP A 373 -19.45 32.68 -25.81
CA TRP A 373 -18.47 31.82 -25.17
C TRP A 373 -17.43 31.22 -26.14
N LYS A 374 -17.82 30.94 -27.39
CA LYS A 374 -16.90 30.46 -28.44
C LYS A 374 -15.87 31.51 -28.82
N ILE A 375 -16.30 32.76 -28.91
CA ILE A 375 -15.45 33.91 -29.26
C ILE A 375 -14.55 34.27 -28.07
N ALA A 376 -15.09 34.25 -26.85
CA ALA A 376 -14.31 34.43 -25.63
C ALA A 376 -13.21 33.35 -25.51
N LEU A 377 -13.56 32.08 -25.73
CA LEU A 377 -12.60 30.97 -25.68
C LEU A 377 -11.51 31.10 -26.75
N SER A 378 -11.87 31.41 -28.00
CA SER A 378 -10.89 31.59 -29.06
C SER A 378 -9.98 32.80 -28.79
N THR A 379 -10.50 33.86 -28.18
CA THR A 379 -9.72 35.04 -27.77
C THR A 379 -8.68 34.68 -26.71
N VAL A 380 -9.07 33.95 -25.65
CA VAL A 380 -8.14 33.47 -24.60
C VAL A 380 -7.08 32.56 -25.20
N PHE A 381 -7.50 31.59 -26.02
CA PHE A 381 -6.58 30.64 -26.64
C PHE A 381 -5.55 31.33 -27.55
N ASN A 382 -6.01 32.23 -28.41
CA ASN A 382 -5.12 33.01 -29.27
C ASN A 382 -4.16 33.90 -28.47
N GLN A 383 -4.63 34.48 -27.36
CA GLN A 383 -3.79 35.30 -26.50
C GLN A 383 -2.72 34.46 -25.77
N ALA A 384 -3.09 33.28 -25.28
CA ALA A 384 -2.15 32.38 -24.65
C ALA A 384 -1.06 31.93 -25.63
N LEU A 385 -1.39 31.67 -26.90
CA LEU A 385 -0.39 31.34 -27.94
C LEU A 385 0.50 32.51 -28.35
N LYS A 386 0.05 33.76 -28.20
CA LYS A 386 0.84 34.96 -28.54
C LYS A 386 1.84 35.34 -27.45
N THR A 387 1.65 34.86 -26.22
CA THR A 387 2.53 35.20 -25.09
C THR A 387 3.48 34.03 -24.80
N PRO A 388 4.80 34.28 -24.63
CA PRO A 388 5.75 33.20 -24.31
C PRO A 388 5.36 32.42 -23.05
N ILE A 389 4.88 33.12 -22.02
CA ILE A 389 4.44 32.52 -20.75
C ILE A 389 3.18 31.66 -20.96
N GLY A 390 2.18 32.16 -21.68
CA GLY A 390 0.94 31.41 -21.95
C GLY A 390 1.19 30.15 -22.78
N MET A 391 2.02 30.25 -23.82
CA MET A 391 2.38 29.10 -24.66
C MET A 391 3.14 28.04 -23.86
N PHE A 392 4.17 28.47 -23.11
CA PHE A 392 4.93 27.57 -22.24
C PHE A 392 4.02 26.89 -21.21
N TRP A 393 3.13 27.65 -20.56
CA TRP A 393 2.23 27.12 -19.55
C TRP A 393 1.27 26.07 -20.11
N ILE A 394 0.64 26.32 -21.27
CA ILE A 394 -0.24 25.33 -21.92
C ILE A 394 0.50 24.03 -22.22
N VAL A 395 1.71 24.13 -22.78
CA VAL A 395 2.55 22.95 -23.08
C VAL A 395 2.92 22.20 -21.80
N ALA A 396 3.35 22.93 -20.76
CA ALA A 396 3.71 22.34 -19.47
C ALA A 396 2.53 21.62 -18.81
N VAL A 397 1.33 22.19 -18.85
CA VAL A 397 0.11 21.59 -18.31
C VAL A 397 -0.25 20.31 -19.06
N ILE A 398 -0.27 20.36 -20.39
CA ILE A 398 -0.55 19.17 -21.22
C ILE A 398 0.48 18.07 -20.94
N ALA A 399 1.77 18.41 -20.94
CA ALA A 399 2.84 17.46 -20.64
C ALA A 399 2.70 16.86 -19.23
N GLY A 400 2.35 17.69 -18.23
CA GLY A 400 2.12 17.26 -16.86
C GLY A 400 1.00 16.23 -16.73
N PHE A 401 -0.16 16.48 -17.36
CA PHE A 401 -1.28 15.52 -17.32
C PHE A 401 -1.01 14.23 -18.12
N ILE A 402 -0.27 14.32 -19.24
CA ILE A 402 0.18 13.14 -19.98
C ILE A 402 1.16 12.32 -19.13
N ALA A 403 2.09 12.98 -18.42
CA ALA A 403 3.04 12.32 -17.53
C ALA A 403 2.35 11.71 -16.30
N PHE A 404 1.33 12.38 -15.76
CA PHE A 404 0.53 11.87 -14.63
C PHE A 404 -0.28 10.63 -14.99
N THR A 405 -0.65 10.44 -16.27
CA THR A 405 -1.49 9.32 -16.68
C THR A 405 -0.70 8.00 -16.63
N ASP A 406 -0.93 7.23 -15.57
CA ASP A 406 -0.20 6.01 -15.23
C ASP A 406 -0.64 4.84 -16.10
N THR A 407 0.13 4.58 -17.16
CA THR A 407 -0.07 3.45 -18.07
C THR A 407 1.16 3.18 -18.94
N HIS A 408 1.32 1.93 -19.34
CA HIS A 408 2.29 1.54 -20.38
C HIS A 408 1.73 1.74 -21.81
N SER A 409 0.41 1.91 -21.97
CA SER A 409 -0.19 2.17 -23.29
C SER A 409 0.04 3.62 -23.70
N ARG A 410 0.94 3.86 -24.66
CA ARG A 410 1.22 5.20 -25.19
C ARG A 410 -0.03 5.90 -25.70
N LEU A 411 -0.92 5.17 -26.37
CA LEU A 411 -2.16 5.73 -26.90
C LEU A 411 -3.08 6.21 -25.76
N TYR A 412 -3.32 5.37 -24.75
CA TYR A 412 -4.14 5.75 -23.60
C TYR A 412 -3.52 6.93 -22.83
N ARG A 413 -2.21 6.89 -22.61
CA ARG A 413 -1.48 7.95 -21.90
C ARG A 413 -1.70 9.32 -22.55
N ILE A 414 -1.58 9.37 -23.87
CA ILE A 414 -1.77 10.60 -24.64
C ILE A 414 -3.25 10.98 -24.64
N THR A 415 -4.17 10.08 -24.98
CA THR A 415 -5.59 10.44 -25.13
C THR A 415 -6.25 10.79 -23.81
N ALA A 416 -6.04 10.00 -22.75
CA ALA A 416 -6.60 10.27 -21.43
C ALA A 416 -5.94 11.49 -20.77
N GLY A 417 -4.61 11.64 -20.92
CA GLY A 417 -3.90 12.82 -20.43
C GLY A 417 -4.37 14.12 -21.10
N LEU A 418 -4.52 14.11 -22.43
CA LEU A 418 -5.06 15.25 -23.18
C LEU A 418 -6.51 15.56 -22.79
N LEU A 419 -7.36 14.55 -22.65
CA LEU A 419 -8.74 14.73 -22.23
C LEU A 419 -8.81 15.32 -20.80
N HIS A 420 -7.99 14.81 -19.89
CA HIS A 420 -7.93 15.28 -18.51
C HIS A 420 -7.46 16.75 -18.45
N ALA A 421 -6.39 17.10 -19.16
CA ALA A 421 -5.92 18.47 -19.29
C ALA A 421 -7.00 19.38 -19.90
N PHE A 422 -7.65 18.93 -20.98
CA PHE A 422 -8.69 19.69 -21.67
C PHE A 422 -9.87 20.03 -20.74
N VAL A 423 -10.37 19.06 -19.97
CA VAL A 423 -11.48 19.27 -19.04
C VAL A 423 -11.11 20.30 -17.96
N HIS A 424 -9.89 20.23 -17.43
CA HIS A 424 -9.39 21.21 -16.47
C HIS A 424 -9.23 22.61 -17.06
N LEU A 425 -8.61 22.73 -18.24
CA LEU A 425 -8.44 24.02 -18.93
C LEU A 425 -9.78 24.66 -19.28
N LEU A 426 -10.76 23.86 -19.72
CA LEU A 426 -12.11 24.33 -20.02
C LEU A 426 -12.84 24.81 -18.76
N ALA A 427 -12.71 24.08 -17.65
CA ALA A 427 -13.26 24.50 -16.36
C ALA A 427 -12.61 25.80 -15.85
N ALA A 428 -11.28 25.92 -15.95
CA ALA A 428 -10.56 27.15 -15.62
C ALA A 428 -11.05 28.31 -16.49
N PHE A 429 -11.22 28.12 -17.80
CA PHE A 429 -11.77 29.13 -18.69
C PHE A 429 -13.16 29.62 -18.22
N PHE A 430 -14.12 28.71 -18.00
CA PHE A 430 -15.48 29.12 -17.61
C PHE A 430 -15.53 29.80 -16.25
N ILE A 431 -14.75 29.32 -15.27
CA ILE A 431 -14.67 29.95 -13.94
C ILE A 431 -14.02 31.34 -14.03
N GLY A 432 -12.92 31.46 -14.77
CA GLY A 432 -12.23 32.73 -14.97
C GLY A 432 -13.12 33.75 -15.67
N TRP A 433 -13.76 33.34 -16.76
CA TRP A 433 -14.67 34.20 -17.51
C TRP A 433 -15.87 34.65 -16.68
N ALA A 434 -16.52 33.74 -15.95
CA ALA A 434 -17.62 34.07 -15.05
C ALA A 434 -17.16 35.04 -13.95
N SER A 435 -15.96 34.84 -13.39
CA SER A 435 -15.40 35.69 -12.33
C SER A 435 -15.12 37.11 -12.83
N ILE A 436 -14.52 37.27 -14.02
CA ILE A 436 -14.25 38.58 -14.64
C ILE A 436 -15.56 39.30 -14.95
N ARG A 437 -16.55 38.60 -15.54
CA ARG A 437 -17.86 39.16 -15.84
C ARG A 437 -18.59 39.61 -14.58
N LEU A 438 -18.55 38.80 -13.52
CA LEU A 438 -19.14 39.14 -12.23
C LEU A 438 -18.55 40.45 -11.69
N CYS A 439 -17.22 40.58 -11.71
CA CYS A 439 -16.54 41.80 -11.27
C CYS A 439 -16.96 43.02 -12.12
N ASN A 440 -17.01 42.87 -13.45
CA ASN A 440 -17.43 43.94 -14.35
C ASN A 440 -18.88 44.38 -14.08
N ASN A 441 -19.80 43.44 -13.82
CA ASN A 441 -21.19 43.75 -13.49
C ASN A 441 -21.34 44.53 -12.17
N TYR A 442 -20.40 44.39 -11.24
CA TYR A 442 -20.34 45.18 -10.01
C TYR A 442 -19.54 46.48 -10.16
N GLY A 443 -19.16 46.85 -11.38
CA GLY A 443 -18.49 48.12 -11.69
C GLY A 443 -16.98 48.12 -11.44
N PHE A 444 -16.35 46.97 -11.22
CA PHE A 444 -14.89 46.89 -11.11
C PHE A 444 -14.25 46.90 -12.49
N SER A 445 -13.39 47.89 -12.76
CA SER A 445 -12.62 47.96 -14.00
C SER A 445 -11.68 46.76 -14.14
N TYR A 446 -11.55 46.25 -15.36
CA TYR A 446 -10.59 45.19 -15.68
C TYR A 446 -9.16 45.62 -15.30
N ASP A 447 -8.38 44.69 -14.76
CA ASP A 447 -7.00 44.88 -14.28
C ASP A 447 -6.84 45.82 -13.07
N SER A 448 -7.94 46.28 -12.46
CA SER A 448 -7.87 46.97 -11.16
C SER A 448 -7.51 45.99 -10.05
N THR A 449 -6.81 46.47 -9.00
CA THR A 449 -6.43 45.65 -7.85
C THR A 449 -7.64 44.96 -7.21
N SER A 450 -8.76 45.67 -7.06
CA SER A 450 -9.99 45.11 -6.50
C SER A 450 -10.59 44.01 -7.38
N GLN A 451 -10.59 44.20 -8.71
CA GLN A 451 -11.04 43.18 -9.65
C GLN A 451 -10.15 41.93 -9.57
N LEU A 452 -8.82 42.10 -9.59
CA LEU A 452 -7.87 41.00 -9.55
C LEU A 452 -8.01 40.18 -8.25
N LEU A 453 -8.12 40.85 -7.09
CA LEU A 453 -8.31 40.18 -5.80
C LEU A 453 -9.64 39.41 -5.75
N LEU A 454 -10.73 40.04 -6.18
CA LEU A 454 -12.06 39.43 -6.15
C LEU A 454 -12.18 38.26 -7.13
N SER A 455 -11.81 38.47 -8.40
CA SER A 455 -11.82 37.40 -9.39
C SER A 455 -10.83 36.29 -9.04
N GLY A 456 -9.64 36.63 -8.52
CA GLY A 456 -8.66 35.65 -8.08
C GLY A 456 -9.19 34.77 -6.95
N THR A 457 -9.93 35.35 -6.00
CA THR A 457 -10.61 34.61 -4.93
C THR A 457 -11.67 33.66 -5.50
N PHE A 458 -12.53 34.12 -6.40
CA PHE A 458 -13.54 33.26 -7.03
C PHE A 458 -12.92 32.16 -7.88
N ILE A 459 -11.86 32.47 -8.61
CA ILE A 459 -11.10 31.50 -9.40
C ILE A 459 -10.49 30.43 -8.50
N PHE A 460 -9.86 30.84 -7.41
CA PHE A 460 -9.23 29.91 -6.47
C PHE A 460 -10.28 29.00 -5.83
N ILE A 461 -11.40 29.54 -5.33
CA ILE A 461 -12.50 28.77 -4.74
C ILE A 461 -13.14 27.84 -5.80
N GLY A 462 -13.39 28.36 -7.00
CA GLY A 462 -13.94 27.58 -8.11
C GLY A 462 -13.01 26.43 -8.52
N GLY A 463 -11.71 26.70 -8.63
CA GLY A 463 -10.68 25.71 -8.93
C GLY A 463 -10.50 24.68 -7.81
N TRP A 464 -10.65 25.09 -6.55
CA TRP A 464 -10.67 24.17 -5.41
C TRP A 464 -11.81 23.17 -5.55
N ILE A 465 -13.05 23.66 -5.73
CA ILE A 465 -14.25 22.81 -5.76
C ILE A 465 -14.29 21.98 -7.04
N ILE A 466 -14.27 22.63 -8.20
CA ILE A 466 -14.46 21.98 -9.50
C ILE A 466 -13.24 21.18 -9.90
N GLY A 467 -12.02 21.67 -9.64
CA GLY A 467 -10.80 20.94 -9.93
C GLY A 467 -10.71 19.64 -9.12
N SER A 468 -11.02 19.67 -7.82
CA SER A 468 -11.07 18.46 -6.99
C SER A 468 -12.15 17.48 -7.45
N TYR A 469 -13.31 17.98 -7.88
CA TYR A 469 -14.38 17.12 -8.40
C TYR A 469 -13.98 16.45 -9.71
N ILE A 470 -13.37 17.18 -10.66
CA ILE A 470 -12.84 16.63 -11.92
C ILE A 470 -11.86 15.50 -11.63
N MET A 471 -10.94 15.69 -10.67
CA MET A 471 -9.99 14.65 -10.27
C MET A 471 -10.70 13.37 -9.78
N GLY A 472 -11.71 13.52 -8.93
CA GLY A 472 -12.51 12.38 -8.46
C GLY A 472 -13.21 11.63 -9.59
N VAL A 473 -13.84 12.35 -10.52
CA VAL A 473 -14.49 11.76 -11.70
C VAL A 473 -13.47 11.06 -12.61
N TYR A 474 -12.31 11.69 -12.83
CA TYR A 474 -11.23 11.11 -13.63
C TYR A 474 -10.75 9.77 -13.05
N LEU A 475 -10.48 9.72 -11.73
CA LEU A 475 -10.03 8.50 -11.07
C LEU A 475 -11.10 7.41 -11.12
N PHE A 476 -12.37 7.77 -10.90
CA PHE A 476 -13.49 6.84 -11.03
C PHE A 476 -13.59 6.22 -12.44
N ILE A 477 -13.57 7.05 -13.48
CA ILE A 477 -13.66 6.60 -14.87
C ILE A 477 -12.45 5.76 -15.26
N SER A 478 -11.25 6.24 -14.94
CA SER A 478 -9.97 5.57 -15.24
C SER A 478 -9.92 4.16 -14.67
N LEU A 479 -10.35 3.98 -13.43
CA LEU A 479 -10.36 2.66 -12.81
C LEU A 479 -11.54 1.79 -13.28
N ASN A 480 -12.78 2.30 -13.20
CA ASN A 480 -13.97 1.47 -13.43
C ASN A 480 -14.19 1.07 -14.90
N LEU A 481 -13.68 1.85 -15.85
CA LEU A 481 -13.85 1.59 -17.28
C LEU A 481 -12.56 1.07 -17.93
N PHE A 482 -11.38 1.53 -17.48
CA PHE A 482 -10.12 1.23 -18.15
C PHE A 482 -9.14 0.41 -17.29
N GLY A 483 -9.44 0.15 -16.01
CA GLY A 483 -8.57 -0.61 -15.11
C GLY A 483 -7.24 0.09 -14.81
N ARG A 484 -7.18 1.43 -14.93
CA ARG A 484 -5.98 2.25 -14.69
C ARG A 484 -6.12 3.05 -13.38
N HIS A 485 -5.02 3.62 -12.91
CA HIS A 485 -5.01 4.44 -11.69
C HIS A 485 -5.53 3.71 -10.44
N SER A 486 -5.18 2.42 -10.31
CA SER A 486 -5.66 1.61 -9.18
C SER A 486 -5.16 2.16 -7.84
N ASN A 487 -3.89 2.56 -7.79
CA ASN A 487 -3.27 3.13 -6.61
C ASN A 487 -3.85 4.51 -6.29
N GLU A 488 -3.86 5.43 -7.26
CA GLU A 488 -4.34 6.81 -7.09
C GLU A 488 -5.82 6.86 -6.70
N ALA A 489 -6.66 6.03 -7.33
CA ALA A 489 -8.09 6.05 -7.09
C ALA A 489 -8.50 5.50 -5.73
N PHE A 490 -7.66 4.71 -5.06
CA PHE A 490 -7.98 4.13 -3.76
C PHE A 490 -7.16 4.75 -2.61
N SER A 491 -5.96 5.28 -2.88
CA SER A 491 -5.22 6.11 -1.92
C SER A 491 -5.99 7.40 -1.60
N SER A 492 -6.74 7.93 -2.58
CA SER A 492 -7.64 9.08 -2.39
C SER A 492 -8.79 8.80 -1.43
N LEU A 493 -9.15 7.52 -1.25
CA LEU A 493 -10.27 7.10 -0.41
C LEU A 493 -9.81 6.74 1.00
N ALA A 494 -8.51 6.48 1.20
CA ALA A 494 -7.88 6.11 2.46
C ALA A 494 -8.70 5.08 3.26
N ILE A 495 -9.20 4.04 2.57
CA ILE A 495 -10.15 3.08 3.16
C ILE A 495 -9.43 2.23 4.21
N GLN A 496 -9.79 2.47 5.47
CA GLN A 496 -9.32 1.77 6.67
C GLN A 496 -9.88 0.33 6.82
N ASP A 497 -10.85 -0.03 6.01
CA ASP A 497 -11.63 -1.26 6.10
C ASP A 497 -11.05 -2.37 5.20
N TRP A 498 -11.64 -3.57 5.24
CA TRP A 498 -11.21 -4.74 4.46
C TRP A 498 -9.77 -5.16 4.74
N LYS A 499 -9.47 -5.33 6.03
CA LYS A 499 -8.15 -5.74 6.51
C LYS A 499 -8.05 -7.25 6.60
N ASN A 500 -6.84 -7.77 6.45
CA ASN A 500 -6.60 -9.21 6.43
C ASN A 500 -5.21 -9.56 6.95
N PHE A 501 -5.08 -10.80 7.41
CA PHE A 501 -3.84 -11.46 7.74
C PHE A 501 -4.05 -12.96 7.55
N ILE A 502 -2.98 -13.75 7.62
CA ILE A 502 -3.01 -15.20 7.43
C ILE A 502 -2.56 -15.89 8.71
N ARG A 503 -3.28 -16.93 9.13
CA ARG A 503 -2.78 -17.94 10.07
C ARG A 503 -2.43 -19.21 9.33
N ILE A 504 -1.29 -19.79 9.64
CA ILE A 504 -0.81 -21.04 9.05
C ILE A 504 -0.61 -22.03 10.19
N LYS A 505 -1.10 -23.25 9.97
CA LYS A 505 -0.95 -24.38 10.87
C LYS A 505 -0.18 -25.48 10.16
N ILE A 506 0.87 -25.99 10.79
CA ILE A 506 1.49 -27.26 10.42
C ILE A 506 1.08 -28.24 11.52
N ASP A 507 0.32 -29.27 11.15
CA ASP A 507 -0.08 -30.29 12.12
C ASP A 507 1.01 -31.36 12.30
N SER A 508 0.77 -32.30 13.22
CA SER A 508 1.70 -33.38 13.53
C SER A 508 1.94 -34.36 12.37
N SER A 509 1.10 -34.35 11.33
CA SER A 509 1.30 -35.13 10.10
C SER A 509 2.15 -34.40 9.06
N GLY A 510 2.40 -33.10 9.27
CA GLY A 510 3.06 -32.23 8.31
C GLY A 510 2.12 -31.62 7.27
N GLU A 511 0.81 -31.79 7.42
CA GLU A 511 -0.18 -31.10 6.60
C GLU A 511 -0.17 -29.61 6.96
N LEU A 512 -0.10 -28.75 5.94
CA LEU A 512 -0.16 -27.31 6.11
C LEU A 512 -1.57 -26.82 5.81
N THR A 513 -2.20 -26.17 6.78
CA THR A 513 -3.49 -25.51 6.63
C THR A 513 -3.34 -23.99 6.73
N ILE A 514 -3.83 -23.27 5.74
CA ILE A 514 -3.85 -21.80 5.70
C ILE A 514 -5.27 -21.32 6.03
N TYR A 515 -5.37 -20.39 6.98
CA TYR A 515 -6.59 -19.72 7.40
C TYR A 515 -6.49 -18.23 7.04
N PRO A 516 -7.04 -17.79 5.89
CA PRO A 516 -7.09 -16.39 5.53
C PRO A 516 -8.14 -15.66 6.38
N VAL A 517 -7.71 -14.74 7.24
CA VAL A 517 -8.58 -14.03 8.18
C VAL A 517 -8.86 -12.62 7.69
N GLY A 518 -10.13 -12.23 7.65
CA GLY A 518 -10.59 -10.94 7.15
C GLY A 518 -11.40 -10.15 8.18
N ILE A 519 -11.29 -8.83 8.12
CA ILE A 519 -12.10 -7.87 8.90
C ILE A 519 -12.71 -6.88 7.91
N ARG A 520 -14.02 -6.94 7.72
CA ARG A 520 -14.73 -6.07 6.77
C ARG A 520 -14.73 -4.62 7.22
N ARG A 521 -15.02 -4.34 8.49
CA ARG A 521 -14.98 -3.00 9.06
C ARG A 521 -14.22 -3.00 10.38
N VAL A 522 -13.08 -2.32 10.42
CA VAL A 522 -12.28 -2.22 11.65
C VAL A 522 -12.92 -1.25 12.65
N ALA A 523 -12.58 -1.32 13.94
CA ALA A 523 -13.11 -0.38 14.93
C ALA A 523 -12.54 1.04 14.71
N ARG A 524 -13.36 2.06 14.98
CA ARG A 524 -12.95 3.48 14.96
C ARG A 524 -12.92 4.11 16.35
N LYS A 525 -13.46 3.41 17.34
CA LYS A 525 -13.51 3.80 18.74
C LYS A 525 -12.90 2.69 19.57
N TRP A 526 -12.06 3.08 20.51
CA TRP A 526 -11.28 2.18 21.35
C TRP A 526 -11.37 2.67 22.78
N LYS A 527 -11.68 1.77 23.70
CA LYS A 527 -11.68 2.05 25.14
C LYS A 527 -10.44 1.48 25.79
N ILE A 528 -9.88 2.18 26.77
CA ILE A 528 -8.82 1.62 27.62
C ILE A 528 -9.45 0.46 28.39
N ARG A 529 -8.72 -0.65 28.52
CA ARG A 529 -9.17 -1.78 29.32
C ARG A 529 -9.09 -1.43 30.81
N ASP A 530 -10.14 -1.75 31.56
CA ASP A 530 -10.16 -1.65 33.01
C ASP A 530 -9.32 -2.78 33.66
N SER A 531 -8.27 -2.44 34.41
CA SER A 531 -7.49 -3.31 35.35
C SER A 531 -6.48 -4.36 34.82
N GLU A 532 -5.69 -4.89 35.78
CA GLU A 532 -4.39 -5.60 35.76
C GLU A 532 -4.32 -6.95 35.00
N ALA A 533 -5.27 -7.27 34.13
CA ALA A 533 -5.27 -8.52 33.38
C ALA A 533 -4.26 -8.52 32.20
N SER A 534 -3.64 -9.66 31.88
CA SER A 534 -2.80 -9.80 30.69
C SER A 534 -3.61 -9.65 29.39
N GLY A 535 -3.10 -8.96 28.36
CA GLY A 535 -3.74 -8.81 27.04
C GLY A 535 -3.70 -7.38 26.51
N PRO A 536 -4.46 -7.06 25.44
CA PRO A 536 -4.47 -5.74 24.81
C PRO A 536 -4.91 -4.62 25.76
N ASN A 537 -4.20 -3.49 25.71
CA ASN A 537 -4.48 -2.32 26.55
C ASN A 537 -5.71 -1.54 26.09
N MET A 538 -6.08 -1.65 24.80
CA MET A 538 -7.30 -1.04 24.27
C MET A 538 -8.21 -2.09 23.66
N LEU A 539 -9.50 -2.01 23.99
CA LEU A 539 -10.54 -2.89 23.48
C LEU A 539 -11.40 -2.15 22.45
N PRO A 540 -11.92 -2.84 21.42
CA PRO A 540 -12.84 -2.22 20.47
C PRO A 540 -14.13 -1.77 21.19
N ASP A 541 -14.55 -0.54 20.93
CA ASP A 541 -15.77 0.08 21.47
C ASP A 541 -16.61 0.69 20.34
N ASP A 542 -16.71 -0.05 19.23
CA ASP A 542 -17.40 0.38 18.02
C ASP A 542 -18.40 -0.71 17.60
N SER A 543 -19.69 -0.46 17.84
CA SER A 543 -20.77 -1.40 17.50
C SER A 543 -20.92 -1.65 16.00
N LYS A 544 -20.30 -0.83 15.14
CA LYS A 544 -20.26 -1.05 13.69
C LYS A 544 -19.07 -1.89 13.25
N ALA A 545 -18.10 -2.16 14.13
CA ALA A 545 -16.97 -3.02 13.79
C ALA A 545 -17.45 -4.46 13.54
N THR A 546 -16.85 -5.12 12.57
CA THR A 546 -17.12 -6.54 12.31
C THR A 546 -16.11 -7.41 13.03
N ASN A 547 -16.54 -8.55 13.54
CA ASN A 547 -15.64 -9.59 14.04
C ASN A 547 -14.75 -10.15 12.91
N PRO A 548 -13.58 -10.71 13.23
CA PRO A 548 -12.79 -11.45 12.24
C PRO A 548 -13.54 -12.69 11.76
N GLU A 549 -13.44 -12.98 10.46
CA GLU A 549 -14.02 -14.15 9.81
C GLU A 549 -13.02 -14.77 8.84
N LEU A 550 -13.22 -16.02 8.41
CA LEU A 550 -12.43 -16.56 7.31
C LEU A 550 -12.91 -15.96 5.99
N ILE A 551 -11.97 -15.48 5.18
CA ILE A 551 -12.23 -14.92 3.86
C ILE A 551 -12.74 -16.01 2.89
N GLU A 552 -12.18 -17.21 3.04
CA GLU A 552 -12.57 -18.44 2.35
C GLU A 552 -12.32 -19.64 3.26
N ASN A 553 -12.81 -20.83 2.87
CA ASN A 553 -12.57 -22.05 3.64
C ASN A 553 -11.06 -22.31 3.81
N PRO A 554 -10.65 -22.99 4.91
CA PRO A 554 -9.24 -23.32 5.12
C PRO A 554 -8.62 -24.02 3.91
N ILE A 555 -7.44 -23.57 3.50
CA ILE A 555 -6.73 -24.10 2.33
C ILE A 555 -5.75 -25.15 2.82
N ILE A 556 -5.88 -26.37 2.32
CA ILE A 556 -5.09 -27.52 2.77
C ILE A 556 -4.04 -27.86 1.72
N ILE A 557 -2.79 -27.93 2.15
CA ILE A 557 -1.65 -28.33 1.33
C ILE A 557 -1.13 -29.66 1.85
N ARG A 558 -1.56 -30.72 1.17
CA ARG A 558 -1.17 -32.09 1.45
C ARG A 558 0.23 -32.37 0.94
N GLN A 559 0.87 -33.37 1.56
CA GLN A 559 2.09 -33.99 1.02
C GLN A 559 1.80 -34.69 -0.31
#